data_AF-A0A935UWT5-F1
#
_entry.id   AF-A0A935UWT5-F1
#
_cell.length_a   1.000
_cell.length_b   1.000
_cell.length_c   1.000
_cell.angle_alpha   90.00
_cell.angle_beta   90.00
_cell.angle_gamma   90.00
#
_symmetry.space_group_name_H-M   'P 1'
#
loop_
_entity.id
_entity.type
_entity.pdbx_description
1 polymer ?
#
loop_
_entity_poly.entity_id
_entity_poly.type
_entity_poly.pdbx_seq_one_letter_code
_entity_poly.pdbx_strand_id
1 'polypeptide(L)'
;MSPRPRVLLGVAGLFALLVLPRVAPATVAEQRARLPPPKACDDPVAGVWMSHQYSERRGTWDQFTLTIHRDPAAPGRLNGTIHNHVWEGGPADERPPPCEGQLDVVVRMNAEGQADGLKLRFDALDWAVESTICRTSGGYDLDHFSGTIDPALQEFQSINTYAEGTQTEATVFRRIRCLDENDPPDAPAVLPDLTPPPPFQPPSSGCWGWA
;
A
#
# COMPACT_ATOMS: atom_id res chain seq x y z
N MET A 1 42.73 -68.16 0.59
CA MET A 1 41.71 -67.53 1.46
C MET A 1 41.29 -66.20 0.82
N SER A 2 40.15 -66.17 0.11
CA SER A 2 39.31 -64.96 -0.01
C SER A 2 38.44 -64.84 1.26
N PRO A 3 37.74 -63.74 1.61
CA PRO A 3 37.57 -62.41 0.97
C PRO A 3 37.89 -61.23 1.95
N ARG A 4 37.87 -59.94 1.58
CA ARG A 4 36.69 -59.04 1.56
C ARG A 4 37.08 -57.65 1.02
N PRO A 5 36.32 -57.06 0.07
CA PRO A 5 36.40 -55.64 -0.24
C PRO A 5 35.56 -54.85 0.77
N ARG A 6 36.14 -53.79 1.36
CA ARG A 6 35.40 -52.82 2.17
C ARG A 6 34.77 -51.79 1.23
N VAL A 7 33.44 -51.87 1.10
CA VAL A 7 32.59 -50.76 0.64
C VAL A 7 32.23 -49.91 1.87
N LEU A 8 32.31 -48.58 1.75
CA LEU A 8 31.51 -47.56 2.46
C LEU A 8 31.88 -46.20 1.81
N LEU A 9 31.10 -45.74 0.83
CA LEU A 9 30.00 -44.77 0.98
C LEU A 9 30.42 -43.42 1.58
N GLY A 10 30.32 -42.38 0.75
CA GLY A 10 29.46 -41.24 1.07
C GLY A 10 30.13 -40.00 1.64
N VAL A 11 30.40 -39.02 0.77
CA VAL A 11 30.07 -37.61 1.04
C VAL A 11 29.63 -36.98 -0.28
N ALA A 12 28.39 -37.25 -0.70
CA ALA A 12 27.71 -36.33 -1.61
C ALA A 12 27.35 -35.11 -0.76
N GLY A 13 28.19 -34.07 -0.83
CA GLY A 13 28.01 -32.83 -0.10
C GLY A 13 26.69 -32.19 -0.48
N LEU A 14 25.72 -32.28 0.43
CA LEU A 14 24.43 -31.62 0.36
C LEU A 14 24.69 -30.10 0.52
N PHE A 15 25.04 -29.42 -0.57
CA PHE A 15 24.87 -27.97 -0.66
C PHE A 15 23.36 -27.69 -0.79
N ALA A 16 22.62 -27.93 0.28
CA ALA A 16 21.31 -27.34 0.46
C ALA A 16 21.57 -25.84 0.66
N LEU A 17 21.60 -25.11 -0.46
CA LEU A 17 21.42 -23.67 -0.49
C LEU A 17 20.13 -23.39 0.28
N LEU A 18 20.29 -23.01 1.55
CA LEU A 18 19.24 -22.37 2.34
C LEU A 18 18.98 -21.02 1.67
N VAL A 19 18.20 -21.04 0.59
CA VAL A 19 17.51 -19.87 0.06
C VAL A 19 16.48 -19.53 1.12
N LEU A 20 16.93 -18.86 2.19
CA LEU A 20 16.01 -18.17 3.08
C LEU A 20 15.27 -17.17 2.19
N PRO A 21 13.94 -17.28 2.04
CA PRO A 21 13.18 -16.30 1.30
C PRO A 21 13.43 -14.95 1.98
N ARG A 22 14.24 -14.10 1.33
CA ARG A 22 14.26 -12.69 1.69
C ARG A 22 12.87 -12.19 1.40
N VAL A 23 12.18 -11.74 2.45
CA VAL A 23 10.95 -10.98 2.30
C VAL A 23 11.35 -9.74 1.49
N ALA A 24 10.95 -9.72 0.23
CA ALA A 24 11.14 -8.55 -0.61
C ALA A 24 10.20 -7.47 -0.08
N PRO A 25 10.54 -6.18 -0.20
CA PRO A 25 9.60 -5.10 0.09
C PRO A 25 8.27 -5.39 -0.62
N ALA A 26 7.15 -5.13 0.06
CA ALA A 26 5.80 -5.49 -0.39
C ALA A 26 5.63 -5.18 -1.88
N THR A 27 5.54 -6.23 -2.70
CA THR A 27 5.61 -6.06 -4.15
C THR A 27 4.35 -5.35 -4.65
N VAL A 28 4.42 -4.68 -5.81
CA VAL A 28 3.25 -4.07 -6.46
C VAL A 28 2.09 -5.06 -6.57
N ALA A 29 2.38 -6.33 -6.90
CA ALA A 29 1.37 -7.38 -7.03
C ALA A 29 0.70 -7.72 -5.69
N GLU A 30 1.49 -7.75 -4.62
CA GLU A 30 1.02 -8.05 -3.26
C GLU A 30 0.14 -6.92 -2.72
N GLN A 31 0.56 -5.66 -2.88
CA GLN A 31 -0.27 -4.49 -2.55
C GLN A 31 -1.58 -4.54 -3.34
N ARG A 32 -1.51 -4.75 -4.67
CA ARG A 32 -2.69 -4.86 -5.55
C ARG A 32 -3.69 -5.92 -5.11
N ALA A 33 -3.22 -7.05 -4.58
CA ALA A 33 -4.07 -8.16 -4.15
C ALA A 33 -4.88 -7.85 -2.88
N ARG A 34 -4.42 -6.90 -2.06
CA ARG A 34 -5.10 -6.46 -0.83
C ARG A 34 -6.18 -5.40 -1.07
N LEU A 35 -6.22 -4.84 -2.27
CA LEU A 35 -7.13 -3.74 -2.58
C LEU A 35 -8.49 -4.26 -3.07
N PRO A 36 -9.59 -3.54 -2.79
CA PRO A 36 -10.91 -3.85 -3.31
C PRO A 36 -10.96 -3.94 -4.84
N PRO A 37 -12.08 -4.40 -5.43
CA PRO A 37 -12.27 -4.33 -6.88
C PRO A 37 -12.13 -2.89 -7.41
N PRO A 38 -11.54 -2.69 -8.61
CA PRO A 38 -11.37 -1.37 -9.18
C PRO A 38 -12.71 -0.76 -9.61
N LYS A 39 -12.84 0.55 -9.46
CA LYS A 39 -13.98 1.33 -9.94
C LYS A 39 -13.57 2.20 -11.12
N ALA A 40 -14.14 1.94 -12.30
CA ALA A 40 -13.99 2.81 -13.46
C ALA A 40 -14.88 4.06 -13.32
N CYS A 41 -14.32 5.22 -13.66
CA CYS A 41 -15.01 6.52 -13.64
C CYS A 41 -14.62 7.31 -14.88
N ASP A 42 -15.45 8.29 -15.25
CA ASP A 42 -15.24 9.11 -16.45
C ASP A 42 -13.99 10.00 -16.33
N ASP A 43 -13.78 10.62 -15.16
CA ASP A 43 -12.54 11.35 -14.90
C ASP A 43 -11.43 10.35 -14.56
N PRO A 44 -10.29 10.35 -15.28
CA PRO A 44 -9.19 9.41 -15.01
C PRO A 44 -8.36 9.76 -13.77
N VAL A 45 -8.53 10.94 -13.17
CA VAL A 45 -7.80 11.39 -11.97
C VAL A 45 -8.74 11.52 -10.77
N ALA A 46 -9.83 12.27 -10.89
CA ALA A 46 -10.73 12.53 -9.77
C ALA A 46 -11.37 11.23 -9.25
N GLY A 47 -11.49 11.08 -7.93
CA GLY A 47 -11.94 9.83 -7.34
C GLY A 47 -11.46 9.63 -5.91
N VAL A 48 -11.92 8.52 -5.31
CA VAL A 48 -11.37 8.00 -4.06
C VAL A 48 -10.45 6.83 -4.37
N TRP A 49 -9.22 6.95 -3.89
CA TRP A 49 -8.12 6.02 -4.14
C TRP A 49 -7.63 5.43 -2.84
N MET A 50 -7.54 4.11 -2.76
CA MET A 50 -7.11 3.40 -1.54
C MET A 50 -5.81 2.65 -1.80
N SER A 51 -4.86 2.72 -0.86
CA SER A 51 -3.72 1.81 -0.77
C SER A 51 -3.78 1.03 0.55
N HIS A 52 -3.03 -0.07 0.63
CA HIS A 52 -2.94 -0.89 1.84
C HIS A 52 -1.62 -1.68 1.81
N GLN A 53 -0.69 -1.32 2.70
CA GLN A 53 0.67 -1.86 2.68
C GLN A 53 1.24 -2.04 4.08
N TYR A 54 2.14 -3.00 4.21
CA TYR A 54 2.95 -3.22 5.40
C TYR A 54 4.34 -2.61 5.22
N SER A 55 4.79 -1.82 6.19
CA SER A 55 6.13 -1.24 6.22
C SER A 55 7.02 -2.04 7.17
N GLU A 56 7.86 -2.92 6.63
CA GLU A 56 8.78 -3.74 7.44
C GLU A 56 9.73 -2.89 8.30
N ARG A 57 10.11 -1.71 7.80
CA ARG A 57 10.99 -0.78 8.50
C ARG A 57 10.32 -0.21 9.76
N ARG A 58 9.03 0.10 9.69
CA ARG A 58 8.28 0.69 10.81
C ARG A 58 7.62 -0.36 11.69
N GLY A 59 7.41 -1.57 11.19
CA GLY A 59 6.58 -2.57 11.87
C GLY A 59 5.12 -2.14 11.95
N THR A 60 4.67 -1.38 10.95
CA THR A 60 3.31 -0.82 10.89
C THR A 60 2.65 -1.16 9.58
N TRP A 61 1.34 -1.20 9.62
CA TRP A 61 0.49 -1.12 8.44
C TRP A 61 0.07 0.32 8.20
N ASP A 62 -0.01 0.67 6.93
CA ASP A 62 -0.51 1.95 6.46
C ASP A 62 -1.63 1.69 5.45
N GLN A 63 -2.78 2.31 5.69
CA GLN A 63 -3.89 2.33 4.75
C GLN A 63 -4.22 3.77 4.38
N PHE A 64 -3.76 4.18 3.20
CA PHE A 64 -4.03 5.52 2.69
C PHE A 64 -5.34 5.55 1.90
N THR A 65 -6.14 6.58 2.12
CA THR A 65 -7.27 6.95 1.28
C THR A 65 -7.10 8.38 0.79
N LEU A 66 -6.91 8.54 -0.52
CA LEU A 66 -6.87 9.84 -1.20
C LEU A 66 -8.25 10.15 -1.72
N THR A 67 -8.79 11.32 -1.37
CA THR A 67 -9.96 11.88 -2.02
C THR A 67 -9.49 13.04 -2.88
N ILE A 68 -9.52 12.87 -4.21
CA ILE A 68 -8.93 13.82 -5.16
C ILE A 68 -10.02 14.47 -6.00
N HIS A 69 -10.16 15.78 -5.88
CA HIS A 69 -11.03 16.61 -6.72
C HIS A 69 -10.20 17.40 -7.73
N ARG A 70 -10.78 17.69 -8.89
CA ARG A 70 -10.24 18.71 -9.81
C ARG A 70 -10.75 20.09 -9.40
N ASP A 71 -9.89 21.09 -9.54
CA ASP A 71 -10.32 22.48 -9.51
C ASP A 71 -11.07 22.79 -10.84
N PRO A 72 -12.37 23.15 -10.80
CA PRO A 72 -13.13 23.45 -12.01
C PRO A 72 -12.61 24.70 -12.74
N ALA A 73 -11.95 25.62 -12.04
CA ALA A 73 -11.35 26.82 -12.64
C ALA A 73 -9.97 26.55 -13.26
N ALA A 74 -9.29 25.48 -12.84
CA ALA A 74 -7.98 25.09 -13.32
C ALA A 74 -7.87 23.55 -13.35
N PRO A 75 -8.32 22.87 -14.42
CA PRO A 75 -8.45 21.40 -14.44
C PRO A 75 -7.18 20.58 -14.17
N GLY A 76 -6.00 21.20 -14.30
CA GLY A 76 -4.72 20.60 -13.93
C GLY A 76 -4.36 20.73 -12.44
N ARG A 77 -5.07 21.55 -11.67
CA ARG A 77 -4.93 21.67 -10.21
C ARG A 77 -5.90 20.72 -9.52
N LEU A 78 -5.45 20.20 -8.38
CA LEU A 78 -6.18 19.25 -7.57
C LEU A 78 -6.25 19.74 -6.13
N ASN A 79 -7.31 19.37 -5.45
CA ASN A 79 -7.45 19.53 -4.00
C ASN A 79 -8.12 18.29 -3.38
N GLY A 80 -8.04 18.19 -2.07
CA GLY A 80 -8.79 17.21 -1.31
C GLY A 80 -8.05 16.79 -0.06
N THR A 81 -8.09 15.50 0.25
CA THR A 81 -7.61 14.97 1.52
C THR A 81 -6.86 13.66 1.37
N ILE A 82 -5.95 13.41 2.31
CA ILE A 82 -5.26 12.14 2.50
C ILE A 82 -5.60 11.68 3.92
N HIS A 83 -6.20 10.50 4.02
CA HIS A 83 -6.40 9.83 5.30
C HIS A 83 -5.42 8.68 5.39
N ASN A 84 -4.72 8.53 6.51
CA ASN A 84 -3.91 7.34 6.78
C ASN A 84 -4.40 6.68 8.07
N HIS A 85 -4.86 5.44 7.96
CA HIS A 85 -5.07 4.57 9.11
C HIS A 85 -3.81 3.75 9.33
N VAL A 86 -3.14 4.01 10.46
CA VAL A 86 -1.87 3.37 10.82
C VAL A 86 -2.05 2.53 12.07
N TRP A 87 -1.57 1.30 12.04
CA TRP A 87 -1.48 0.46 13.23
C TRP A 87 -0.19 -0.34 13.29
N GLU A 88 0.24 -0.65 14.52
CA GLU A 88 1.35 -1.57 14.80
C GLU A 88 0.86 -3.03 14.66
N GLY A 89 1.66 -3.88 14.01
CA GLY A 89 1.32 -5.29 13.79
C GLY A 89 2.38 -6.02 12.97
N GLY A 90 2.28 -7.35 12.88
CA GLY A 90 3.11 -8.16 12.00
C GLY A 90 2.58 -8.17 10.56
N PRO A 91 3.34 -8.74 9.59
CA PRO A 91 2.95 -8.81 8.18
C PRO A 91 1.72 -9.72 7.91
N ALA A 92 1.23 -10.44 8.93
CA ALA A 92 -0.01 -11.20 8.85
C ALA A 92 -1.22 -10.44 9.42
N ASP A 93 -0.99 -9.32 10.09
CA ASP A 93 -2.02 -8.51 10.77
C ASP A 93 -2.57 -7.43 9.82
N GLU A 94 -3.11 -7.86 8.67
CA GLU A 94 -3.66 -6.96 7.63
C GLU A 94 -4.88 -6.14 8.10
N ARG A 95 -5.29 -6.31 9.36
CA ARG A 95 -6.27 -5.48 10.04
C ARG A 95 -5.73 -5.14 11.43
N PRO A 96 -6.12 -4.01 12.01
CA PRO A 96 -5.72 -3.66 13.36
C PRO A 96 -6.06 -4.80 14.34
N PRO A 97 -5.08 -5.32 15.10
CA PRO A 97 -5.36 -6.26 16.17
C PRO A 97 -6.13 -5.56 17.30
N PRO A 98 -6.75 -6.31 18.23
CA PRO A 98 -7.39 -5.72 19.42
C PRO A 98 -6.43 -4.77 20.16
N CYS A 99 -6.94 -3.66 20.70
CA CYS A 99 -6.11 -2.69 21.43
C CYS A 99 -5.44 -3.30 22.66
N GLU A 100 -4.12 -3.47 22.60
CA GLU A 100 -3.23 -3.90 23.69
C GLU A 100 -2.13 -2.84 23.97
N GLY A 101 -2.43 -1.57 23.68
CA GLY A 101 -1.53 -0.42 23.91
C GLY A 101 -0.61 -0.08 22.74
N GLN A 102 -0.70 -0.81 21.64
CA GLN A 102 -0.01 -0.51 20.39
C GLN A 102 -0.59 0.71 19.66
N LEU A 103 0.16 1.24 18.69
CA LEU A 103 -0.30 2.29 17.76
C LEU A 103 -1.55 1.82 17.00
N ASP A 104 -2.58 2.64 17.00
CA ASP A 104 -3.74 2.53 16.11
C ASP A 104 -4.42 3.90 16.04
N VAL A 105 -4.26 4.58 14.91
CA VAL A 105 -4.62 5.98 14.73
C VAL A 105 -5.05 6.25 13.30
N VAL A 106 -6.01 7.15 13.13
CA VAL A 106 -6.36 7.74 11.84
C VAL A 106 -5.90 9.19 11.83
N VAL A 107 -5.07 9.52 10.84
CA VAL A 107 -4.58 10.87 10.59
C VAL A 107 -5.22 11.38 9.30
N ARG A 108 -5.69 12.62 9.34
CA ARG A 108 -6.21 13.35 8.18
C ARG A 108 -5.24 14.46 7.81
N MET A 109 -4.99 14.60 6.52
CA MET A 109 -4.18 15.67 5.93
C MET A 109 -5.00 16.39 4.88
N ASN A 110 -5.01 17.73 4.93
CA ASN A 110 -5.43 18.51 3.77
C ASN A 110 -4.37 18.37 2.67
N ALA A 111 -4.77 18.31 1.41
CA ALA A 111 -3.85 18.08 0.32
C ALA A 111 -4.20 18.89 -0.94
N GLU A 112 -3.15 19.28 -1.66
CA GLU A 112 -3.23 19.89 -2.98
C GLU A 112 -2.39 19.11 -3.98
N GLY A 113 -2.63 19.30 -5.26
CA GLY A 113 -1.86 18.60 -6.27
C GLY A 113 -1.96 19.16 -7.66
N GLN A 114 -1.28 18.45 -8.57
CA GLN A 114 -1.27 18.75 -9.99
C GLN A 114 -1.38 17.47 -10.81
N ALA A 115 -2.18 17.53 -11.88
CA ALA A 115 -2.26 16.50 -12.90
C ALA A 115 -1.81 17.05 -14.25
N ASP A 116 -0.87 16.35 -14.88
CA ASP A 116 -0.49 16.51 -16.28
C ASP A 116 -0.84 15.22 -17.03
N GLY A 117 -2.04 15.20 -17.62
CA GLY A 117 -2.65 13.98 -18.14
C GLY A 117 -2.86 12.94 -17.03
N LEU A 118 -2.11 11.84 -17.10
CA LEU A 118 -2.14 10.74 -16.14
C LEU A 118 -1.00 10.79 -15.11
N LYS A 119 -0.08 11.77 -15.23
CA LYS A 119 0.95 12.01 -14.22
C LYS A 119 0.36 12.85 -13.10
N LEU A 120 0.51 12.39 -11.88
CA LEU A 120 -0.12 12.98 -10.70
C LEU A 120 0.94 13.29 -9.65
N ARG A 121 0.82 14.47 -9.03
CA ARG A 121 1.45 14.81 -7.74
C ARG A 121 0.34 15.25 -6.79
N PHE A 122 0.36 14.75 -5.56
CA PHE A 122 -0.63 15.05 -4.53
C PHE A 122 0.09 15.13 -3.18
N ASP A 123 0.14 16.32 -2.62
CA ASP A 123 1.01 16.72 -1.54
C ASP A 123 0.17 17.11 -0.32
N ALA A 124 0.42 16.46 0.82
CA ALA A 124 -0.14 16.90 2.09
C ALA A 124 0.39 18.29 2.47
N LEU A 125 -0.47 19.12 3.04
CA LEU A 125 -0.18 20.50 3.44
C LEU A 125 -0.06 20.66 4.95
N ASP A 126 -0.95 19.98 5.67
CA ASP A 126 -1.03 19.94 7.12
C ASP A 126 -1.57 18.57 7.55
N TRP A 127 -1.52 18.28 8.84
CA TRP A 127 -2.08 17.04 9.40
C TRP A 127 -2.77 17.28 10.73
N ALA A 128 -3.75 16.44 11.03
CA ALA A 128 -4.39 16.35 12.32
C ALA A 128 -4.74 14.89 12.65
N VAL A 129 -4.68 14.54 13.93
CA VAL A 129 -5.26 13.28 14.39
C VAL A 129 -6.78 13.40 14.28
N GLU A 130 -7.38 12.56 13.45
CA GLU A 130 -8.84 12.48 13.32
C GLU A 130 -9.42 11.53 14.37
N SER A 131 -8.77 10.39 14.58
CA SER A 131 -9.21 9.40 15.57
C SER A 131 -8.01 8.69 16.20
N THR A 132 -8.03 8.54 17.53
CA THR A 132 -7.12 7.66 18.27
C THR A 132 -7.90 6.45 18.72
N ILE A 133 -7.61 5.29 18.14
CA ILE A 133 -8.32 4.04 18.43
C ILE A 133 -7.67 3.33 19.61
N CYS A 134 -6.33 3.19 19.60
CA CYS A 134 -5.57 2.62 20.72
C CYS A 134 -4.56 3.63 21.30
N ARG A 135 -3.50 3.94 20.54
CA ARG A 135 -2.43 4.87 20.94
C ARG A 135 -2.00 5.69 19.73
N THR A 136 -1.52 6.90 19.97
CA THR A 136 -0.86 7.77 18.97
C THR A 136 0.64 7.91 19.27
N SER A 137 1.45 8.15 18.24
CA SER A 137 2.91 8.35 18.31
C SER A 137 3.33 9.78 18.71
N GLY A 138 2.40 10.73 18.79
CA GLY A 138 2.65 12.12 19.20
C GLY A 138 3.12 13.07 18.09
N GLY A 139 3.38 12.56 16.88
CA GLY A 139 3.75 13.35 15.70
C GLY A 139 3.54 12.55 14.40
N TYR A 140 3.48 13.26 13.26
CA TYR A 140 3.26 12.67 11.94
C TYR A 140 4.05 13.42 10.86
N ASP A 141 4.66 12.68 9.94
CA ASP A 141 5.36 13.21 8.76
C ASP A 141 4.38 13.33 7.59
N LEU A 142 4.36 14.48 6.92
CA LEU A 142 3.47 14.69 5.76
C LEU A 142 3.81 13.74 4.61
N ASP A 143 2.77 13.17 4.02
CA ASP A 143 2.87 12.27 2.86
C ASP A 143 2.73 13.02 1.54
N HIS A 144 3.64 12.73 0.61
CA HIS A 144 3.69 13.34 -0.71
C HIS A 144 3.73 12.27 -1.78
N PHE A 145 2.63 12.10 -2.51
CA PHE A 145 2.50 11.05 -3.52
C PHE A 145 2.76 11.61 -4.91
N SER A 146 3.67 10.96 -5.65
CA SER A 146 3.91 11.29 -7.05
C SER A 146 4.01 10.02 -7.91
N GLY A 147 3.44 10.05 -9.11
CA GLY A 147 3.39 8.85 -9.94
C GLY A 147 2.55 8.98 -11.20
N THR A 148 2.07 7.83 -11.70
CA THR A 148 1.26 7.74 -12.91
C THR A 148 0.05 6.85 -12.69
N ILE A 149 -1.07 7.25 -13.28
CA ILE A 149 -2.31 6.47 -13.31
C ILE A 149 -2.29 5.51 -14.50
N ASP A 150 -2.53 4.23 -14.24
CA ASP A 150 -2.91 3.23 -15.23
C ASP A 150 -4.45 3.15 -15.29
N PRO A 151 -5.10 3.70 -16.33
CA PRO A 151 -6.55 3.69 -16.44
C PRO A 151 -7.11 2.32 -16.80
N ALA A 152 -6.32 1.39 -17.33
CA ALA A 152 -6.79 0.04 -17.62
C ALA A 152 -6.95 -0.76 -16.31
N LEU A 153 -6.07 -0.51 -15.34
CA LEU A 153 -6.12 -1.15 -14.02
C LEU A 153 -6.88 -0.34 -12.97
N GLN A 154 -7.18 0.94 -13.26
CA GLN A 154 -7.67 1.93 -12.29
C GLN A 154 -6.72 2.03 -11.08
N GLU A 155 -5.43 2.13 -11.37
CA GLU A 155 -4.37 2.16 -10.36
C GLU A 155 -3.52 3.40 -10.48
N PHE A 156 -3.21 4.02 -9.34
CA PHE A 156 -2.20 5.06 -9.25
C PHE A 156 -0.94 4.45 -8.64
N GLN A 157 0.06 4.22 -9.49
CA GLN A 157 1.36 3.69 -9.09
C GLN A 157 2.26 4.87 -8.71
N SER A 158 2.62 4.95 -7.43
CA SER A 158 3.21 6.15 -6.85
C SER A 158 4.42 5.84 -5.99
N ILE A 159 5.21 6.89 -5.74
CA ILE A 159 6.18 6.96 -4.66
C ILE A 159 5.62 7.94 -3.62
N ASN A 160 5.44 7.47 -2.40
CA ASN A 160 5.25 8.30 -1.23
C ASN A 160 6.61 8.82 -0.77
N THR A 161 6.73 10.13 -0.61
CA THR A 161 7.89 10.80 -0.04
C THR A 161 7.49 11.47 1.28
N TYR A 162 8.21 11.21 2.35
CA TYR A 162 7.90 11.71 3.70
C TYR A 162 9.17 11.99 4.49
N ALA A 163 9.02 12.42 5.75
CA ALA A 163 10.10 12.86 6.64
C ALA A 163 10.97 13.93 5.95
N GLU A 164 10.32 15.02 5.52
CA GLU A 164 10.95 16.15 4.83
C GLU A 164 11.74 15.74 3.57
N GLY A 165 11.29 14.71 2.86
CA GLY A 165 11.93 14.25 1.62
C GLY A 165 13.03 13.22 1.78
N THR A 166 13.32 12.79 3.02
CA THR A 166 14.44 11.87 3.29
C THR A 166 14.07 10.39 3.16
N GLN A 167 12.77 10.08 3.16
CA GLN A 167 12.27 8.71 3.09
C GLN A 167 11.29 8.57 1.92
N THR A 168 11.38 7.44 1.22
CA THR A 168 10.48 7.12 0.11
C THR A 168 10.00 5.67 0.20
N GLU A 169 8.77 5.44 -0.24
CA GLU A 169 8.14 4.13 -0.25
C GLU A 169 7.24 4.00 -1.49
N ALA A 170 7.31 2.86 -2.19
CA ALA A 170 6.44 2.62 -3.33
C ALA A 170 5.03 2.25 -2.84
N THR A 171 4.03 2.99 -3.30
CA THR A 171 2.64 2.83 -2.87
C THR A 171 1.72 2.72 -4.07
N VAL A 172 0.96 1.64 -4.11
CA VAL A 172 -0.04 1.37 -5.15
C VAL A 172 -1.41 1.69 -4.61
N PHE A 173 -2.08 2.60 -5.28
CA PHE A 173 -3.46 2.91 -5.01
C PHE A 173 -4.37 2.27 -6.05
N ARG A 174 -5.58 1.91 -5.64
CA ARG A 174 -6.68 1.55 -6.52
C ARG A 174 -7.82 2.51 -6.35
N ARG A 175 -8.44 2.90 -7.45
CA ARG A 175 -9.69 3.66 -7.40
C ARG A 175 -10.82 2.77 -6.90
N ILE A 176 -11.42 3.14 -5.78
CA ILE A 176 -12.51 2.39 -5.14
C ILE A 176 -13.86 3.08 -5.31
N ARG A 177 -13.87 4.38 -5.62
CA ARG A 177 -15.10 5.17 -5.78
C ARG A 177 -14.92 6.31 -6.78
N CYS A 178 -15.96 6.60 -7.53
CA CYS A 178 -16.08 7.83 -8.30
C CYS A 178 -16.59 8.95 -7.40
N LEU A 179 -16.10 10.17 -7.62
CA LEU A 179 -16.72 11.33 -6.99
C LEU A 179 -18.00 11.67 -7.76
N ASP A 180 -19.02 12.07 -7.01
CA ASP A 180 -20.17 12.77 -7.57
C ASP A 180 -20.05 14.28 -7.32
N GLU A 181 -20.89 15.05 -8.01
CA GLU A 181 -20.90 16.52 -7.94
C GLU A 181 -21.32 17.09 -6.57
N ASN A 182 -21.76 16.24 -5.64
CA ASN A 182 -22.14 16.62 -4.28
C ASN A 182 -21.13 16.17 -3.22
N ASP A 183 -20.10 15.39 -3.57
CA ASP A 183 -19.03 15.01 -2.65
C ASP A 183 -18.24 16.28 -2.23
N PRO A 184 -18.30 16.72 -0.95
CA PRO A 184 -17.53 17.86 -0.54
C PRO A 184 -16.04 17.49 -0.45
N PRO A 185 -15.12 18.40 -0.81
CA PRO A 185 -13.67 18.19 -0.67
C PRO A 185 -13.23 17.77 0.72
N ASP A 186 -13.96 18.24 1.74
CA ASP A 186 -13.71 18.02 3.15
C ASP A 186 -14.59 16.92 3.77
N ALA A 187 -15.27 16.10 2.95
CA ALA A 187 -15.99 14.94 3.47
C ALA A 187 -15.04 14.08 4.32
N PRO A 188 -15.46 13.63 5.51
CA PRO A 188 -14.72 12.59 6.21
C PRO A 188 -14.62 11.38 5.29
N ALA A 189 -13.44 10.78 5.19
CA ALA A 189 -13.32 9.55 4.42
C ALA A 189 -14.26 8.51 5.03
N VAL A 190 -15.20 8.01 4.23
CA VAL A 190 -15.84 6.74 4.53
C VAL A 190 -14.73 5.71 4.38
N LEU A 191 -14.10 5.34 5.50
CA LEU A 191 -13.18 4.21 5.53
C LEU A 191 -13.98 3.03 4.98
N PRO A 192 -13.60 2.48 3.80
CA PRO A 192 -14.36 1.41 3.20
C PRO A 192 -14.46 0.25 4.20
N ASP A 193 -15.58 -0.46 4.20
CA ASP A 193 -15.71 -1.70 4.98
C ASP A 193 -14.63 -2.68 4.51
N LEU A 194 -13.59 -2.82 5.34
CA LEU A 194 -12.38 -3.59 5.06
C LEU A 194 -12.64 -5.07 5.30
N THR A 195 -13.64 -5.64 4.64
CA THR A 195 -13.65 -7.10 4.49
C THR A 195 -12.41 -7.44 3.66
N PRO A 196 -11.37 -8.07 4.24
CA PRO A 196 -10.12 -8.24 3.53
C PRO A 196 -10.37 -9.19 2.34
N PRO A 197 -9.78 -8.90 1.17
CA PRO A 197 -9.73 -9.92 0.14
C PRO A 197 -8.99 -11.16 0.69
N PRO A 198 -9.21 -12.35 0.12
CA PRO A 198 -8.49 -13.54 0.53
C PRO A 198 -6.97 -13.29 0.49
N PRO A 199 -6.18 -13.92 1.38
CA PRO A 199 -4.74 -13.73 1.46
C PRO A 199 -4.09 -13.85 0.08
N PHE A 200 -3.15 -12.96 -0.23
CA PHE A 200 -2.43 -13.05 -1.50
C PHE A 200 -1.76 -14.43 -1.62
N GLN A 201 -2.19 -15.20 -2.62
CA GLN A 201 -1.52 -16.43 -3.00
C GLN A 201 -0.65 -16.10 -4.21
N PRO A 202 0.68 -16.19 -4.12
CA PRO A 202 1.53 -16.03 -5.29
C PRO A 202 1.14 -17.09 -6.34
N PRO A 203 1.23 -16.77 -7.64
CA PRO A 203 0.93 -17.74 -8.68
C PRO A 203 1.78 -19.00 -8.43
N SER A 204 1.12 -20.17 -8.42
CA SER A 204 1.81 -21.44 -8.28
C SER A 204 2.86 -21.52 -9.38
N SER A 205 4.13 -21.53 -9.01
CA SER A 205 5.20 -21.82 -9.96
C SER A 205 4.99 -23.24 -10.45
N GLY A 206 4.31 -23.36 -11.61
CA GLY A 206 4.38 -24.57 -12.40
C GLY A 206 5.85 -24.83 -12.63
N CYS A 207 6.37 -25.87 -12.00
CA CYS A 207 7.69 -26.39 -12.33
C CYS A 207 7.62 -26.79 -13.80
N TRP A 208 8.18 -25.94 -14.66
CA TRP A 208 8.40 -26.28 -16.06
C TRP A 208 9.40 -27.45 -16.06
N GLY A 209 8.84 -28.67 -16.04
CA GLY A 209 9.57 -29.88 -16.34
C GLY A 209 10.04 -29.75 -17.77
N TRP A 210 11.34 -29.55 -17.94
CA TRP A 210 12.00 -29.70 -19.23
C TRP A 210 11.80 -31.15 -19.65
N ALA A 211 11.07 -31.35 -20.75
CA ALA A 211 10.94 -32.63 -21.43
C ALA A 211 12.26 -33.05 -22.09
#